data_AF-A0A9P7CAW3-F1
#
_entry.id   AF-A0A9P7CAW3-F1
#
_cell.length_a   1.000
_cell.length_b   1.000
_cell.length_c   1.000
_cell.angle_alpha   90.00
_cell.angle_beta   90.00
_cell.angle_gamma   90.00
#
_symmetry.space_group_name_H-M   'P 1'
#
loop_
_entity.id
_entity.type
_entity.pdbx_description
1 polymer ?
#
loop_
_entity_poly.entity_id
_entity_poly.type
_entity_poly.pdbx_seq_one_letter_code
_entity_poly.pdbx_strand_id
1 'polypeptide(L)'
;MAAAGSNMARSNPALAERVAASTAAVAAREGVAPAQVPADLVTQSAGGLDPQLSPEAAQLQVARVARARGLPVERVQALVQAHTEGRQWGLFGQPRVNVVTLNFALDHAAKAP
;
A
#
# COMPACT_ATOMS: atom_id res chain seq x y z
N MET A 1 13.70 -13.25 15.16
CA MET A 1 13.02 -12.47 14.11
C MET A 1 13.33 -13.11 12.77
N ALA A 2 12.38 -13.18 11.83
CA ALA A 2 12.61 -13.71 10.49
C ALA A 2 12.43 -12.59 9.45
N ALA A 3 13.42 -12.42 8.59
CA ALA A 3 13.36 -11.57 7.40
C ALA A 3 13.37 -12.50 6.18
N ALA A 4 12.20 -12.80 5.64
CA ALA A 4 12.02 -13.76 4.55
C ALA A 4 10.72 -13.47 3.78
N GLY A 5 10.75 -13.69 2.47
CA GLY A 5 9.58 -13.66 1.60
C GLY A 5 8.93 -15.03 1.40
N SER A 6 7.85 -15.03 0.61
CA SER A 6 7.23 -16.26 0.15
C SER A 6 8.00 -16.85 -1.03
N ASN A 7 8.35 -18.14 -0.95
CA ASN A 7 8.98 -18.90 -2.03
C ASN A 7 7.98 -19.79 -2.77
N MET A 8 6.69 -19.45 -2.73
CA MET A 8 5.66 -20.21 -3.44
C MET A 8 5.79 -20.01 -4.95
N ALA A 9 5.89 -21.13 -5.68
CA ALA A 9 5.85 -21.12 -7.14
C ALA A 9 4.47 -20.67 -7.65
N ARG A 10 4.44 -20.13 -8.88
CA ARG A 10 3.18 -19.73 -9.56
C ARG A 10 2.18 -20.87 -9.71
N SER A 11 2.66 -22.11 -9.85
CA SER A 11 1.82 -23.31 -9.96
C SER A 11 1.28 -23.81 -8.61
N ASN A 12 1.66 -23.19 -7.49
CA ASN A 12 1.20 -23.60 -6.18
C ASN A 12 -0.27 -23.17 -5.96
N PRO A 13 -1.20 -24.10 -5.74
CA PRO A 13 -2.62 -23.76 -5.56
C PRO A 13 -2.86 -22.89 -4.32
N ALA A 14 -2.09 -23.07 -3.24
CA ALA A 14 -2.22 -22.26 -2.02
C ALA A 14 -1.88 -20.78 -2.27
N LEU A 15 -1.00 -20.48 -3.24
CA LEU A 15 -0.73 -19.09 -3.64
C LEU A 15 -1.95 -18.46 -4.30
N ALA A 16 -2.60 -19.19 -5.20
CA ALA A 16 -3.79 -18.71 -5.90
C ALA A 16 -4.95 -18.45 -4.92
N GLU A 17 -5.18 -19.37 -3.98
CA GLU A 17 -6.18 -19.23 -2.92
C GLU A 17 -5.90 -18.01 -2.02
N ARG A 18 -4.65 -17.86 -1.56
CA ARG A 18 -4.24 -16.72 -0.73
C ARG A 18 -4.43 -15.39 -1.44
N VAL A 19 -4.03 -15.30 -2.71
CA VAL A 19 -4.17 -14.08 -3.51
C VAL A 19 -5.65 -13.77 -3.70
N ALA A 20 -6.49 -14.75 -4.07
CA ALA A 20 -7.93 -14.55 -4.23
C ALA A 20 -8.59 -14.06 -2.93
N ALA A 21 -8.28 -14.68 -1.79
CA ALA A 21 -8.79 -14.27 -0.48
C ALA A 21 -8.34 -12.85 -0.10
N SER A 22 -7.07 -12.52 -0.36
CA SER A 22 -6.50 -11.20 -0.07
C SER A 22 -7.12 -10.12 -0.95
N THR A 23 -7.31 -10.40 -2.25
CA THR A 23 -7.99 -9.50 -3.18
C THR A 23 -9.42 -9.24 -2.74
N ALA A 24 -10.19 -10.27 -2.38
CA ALA A 24 -11.55 -10.11 -1.87
C ALA A 24 -11.60 -9.27 -0.59
N ALA A 25 -10.68 -9.50 0.34
CA ALA A 25 -10.59 -8.75 1.59
C ALA A 25 -10.25 -7.27 1.36
N VAL A 26 -9.29 -6.96 0.47
CA VAL A 26 -8.94 -5.57 0.12
C VAL A 26 -10.10 -4.89 -0.60
N ALA A 27 -10.69 -5.56 -1.60
CA ALA A 27 -11.84 -5.04 -2.34
C ALA A 27 -13.01 -4.67 -1.42
N ALA A 28 -13.38 -5.57 -0.51
CA ALA A 28 -14.43 -5.31 0.48
C ALA A 28 -14.07 -4.17 1.45
N ARG A 29 -12.80 -4.11 1.90
CA ARG A 29 -12.34 -3.08 2.84
C ARG A 29 -12.32 -1.68 2.25
N GLU A 30 -11.87 -1.55 1.01
CA GLU A 30 -11.78 -0.26 0.32
C GLU A 30 -13.05 0.08 -0.49
N GLY A 31 -14.00 -0.85 -0.61
CA GLY A 31 -15.28 -0.63 -1.31
C GLY A 31 -15.15 -0.56 -2.83
N VAL A 32 -14.24 -1.35 -3.41
CA VAL A 32 -13.92 -1.35 -4.85
C VAL A 32 -14.13 -2.72 -5.47
N ALA A 33 -14.18 -2.79 -6.79
CA ALA A 33 -14.21 -4.08 -7.48
C ALA A 33 -12.87 -4.83 -7.31
N PRO A 34 -12.87 -6.17 -7.22
CA PRO A 34 -11.63 -6.97 -7.14
C PRO A 34 -10.60 -6.65 -8.22
N ALA A 35 -11.05 -6.30 -9.43
CA ALA A 35 -10.18 -5.94 -10.56
C ALA A 35 -9.44 -4.60 -10.38
N GLN A 36 -9.87 -3.77 -9.42
CA GLN A 36 -9.25 -2.47 -9.12
C GLN A 36 -8.21 -2.56 -8.00
N VAL A 37 -8.03 -3.73 -7.37
CA VAL A 37 -7.05 -3.93 -6.29
C VAL A 37 -5.64 -4.04 -6.90
N PRO A 38 -4.70 -3.14 -6.57
CA PRO A 38 -3.32 -3.23 -7.02
C PRO A 38 -2.62 -4.50 -6.52
N ALA A 39 -1.75 -5.07 -7.35
CA ALA A 39 -1.05 -6.31 -7.06
C ALA A 39 -0.19 -6.23 -5.79
N ASP A 40 0.37 -5.05 -5.51
CA ASP A 40 1.22 -4.76 -4.35
C ASP A 40 0.52 -5.00 -3.02
N LEU A 41 -0.82 -4.88 -2.99
CA LEU A 41 -1.62 -5.11 -1.78
C LEU A 41 -1.90 -6.59 -1.50
N VAL A 42 -1.60 -7.48 -2.44
CA VAL A 42 -1.93 -8.92 -2.35
C VAL A 42 -0.70 -9.83 -2.54
N THR A 43 0.36 -9.31 -3.15
CA THR A 43 1.65 -9.99 -3.30
C THR A 43 2.55 -9.72 -2.09
N GLN A 44 3.41 -10.68 -1.77
CA GLN A 44 4.35 -10.57 -0.65
C GLN A 44 5.71 -10.12 -1.18
N SER A 45 6.39 -9.26 -0.43
CA SER A 45 7.76 -8.85 -0.77
C SER A 45 8.75 -9.99 -0.55
N ALA A 46 9.84 -9.97 -1.32
CA ALA A 46 10.89 -10.98 -1.24
C ALA A 46 11.63 -10.98 0.11
N GLY A 47 11.73 -9.82 0.77
CA GLY A 47 12.35 -9.69 2.10
C GLY A 47 11.37 -9.82 3.28
N GLY A 48 10.05 -9.76 3.01
CA GLY A 48 9.00 -9.77 4.04
C GLY A 48 8.91 -8.50 4.90
N LEU A 49 9.71 -7.46 4.59
CA LEU A 49 9.86 -6.24 5.39
C LEU A 49 9.76 -4.95 4.55
N ASP A 50 9.29 -5.04 3.32
CA ASP A 50 9.25 -3.92 2.39
C ASP A 50 8.34 -2.78 2.90
N PRO A 51 8.88 -1.57 3.15
CA PRO A 51 8.09 -0.42 3.57
C PRO A 51 7.49 0.35 2.37
N GLN A 52 7.69 -0.12 1.14
CA GLN A 52 7.32 0.61 -0.07
C GLN A 52 6.01 0.08 -0.65
N LEU A 53 5.15 1.00 -1.07
CA LEU A 53 3.97 0.72 -1.89
C LEU A 53 4.01 1.57 -3.16
N SER A 54 3.40 1.10 -4.26
CA SER A 54 3.13 1.99 -5.38
C SER A 54 2.19 3.14 -4.99
N PRO A 55 2.24 4.27 -5.72
CA PRO A 55 1.31 5.37 -5.52
C PRO A 55 -0.16 4.95 -5.68
N GLU A 56 -0.48 4.09 -6.65
CA GLU A 56 -1.83 3.56 -6.86
C GLU A 56 -2.34 2.76 -5.65
N ALA A 57 -1.49 1.91 -5.04
CA ALA A 57 -1.83 1.15 -3.85
C ALA A 57 -2.04 2.04 -2.62
N ALA A 58 -1.28 3.14 -2.50
CA ALA A 58 -1.48 4.13 -1.46
C ALA A 58 -2.78 4.92 -1.69
N GLN A 59 -3.04 5.35 -2.93
CA GLN A 59 -4.22 6.14 -3.30
C GLN A 59 -5.53 5.38 -3.05
N LEU A 60 -5.58 4.07 -3.34
CA LEU A 60 -6.76 3.24 -3.10
C LEU A 60 -7.22 3.30 -1.63
N GLN A 61 -6.29 3.47 -0.69
CA GLN A 61 -6.56 3.41 0.75
C GLN A 61 -6.85 4.77 1.39
N VAL A 62 -6.70 5.87 0.65
CA VAL A 62 -6.80 7.25 1.16
C VAL A 62 -8.12 7.48 1.90
N ALA A 63 -9.25 7.13 1.29
CA ALA A 63 -10.57 7.42 1.86
C ALA A 63 -10.77 6.75 3.22
N ARG A 64 -10.33 5.49 3.34
CA ARG A 64 -10.39 4.76 4.62
C ARG A 64 -9.46 5.37 5.66
N VAL A 65 -8.23 5.71 5.28
CA VAL A 65 -7.23 6.31 6.19
C VAL A 65 -7.68 7.68 6.68
N ALA A 66 -8.23 8.51 5.80
CA ALA A 66 -8.80 9.81 6.13
C ALA A 66 -9.90 9.70 7.19
N ARG A 67 -10.89 8.82 6.96
CA ARG A 67 -11.96 8.53 7.92
C ARG A 67 -11.45 8.03 9.27
N ALA A 68 -10.48 7.11 9.26
CA ALA A 68 -9.94 6.53 10.49
C ALA A 68 -9.14 7.54 11.34
N ARG A 69 -8.57 8.57 10.69
CA ARG A 69 -7.74 9.60 11.34
C ARG A 69 -8.45 10.93 11.53
N GLY A 70 -9.72 11.06 11.12
CA GLY A 70 -10.47 12.31 11.19
C GLY A 70 -9.90 13.43 10.30
N LEU A 71 -9.18 13.08 9.23
CA LEU A 71 -8.55 14.04 8.32
C LEU A 71 -9.39 14.23 7.05
N PRO A 72 -9.36 15.42 6.42
CA PRO A 72 -9.88 15.60 5.06
C PRO A 72 -9.19 14.67 4.06
N VAL A 73 -9.93 14.15 3.09
CA VAL A 73 -9.40 13.23 2.05
C VAL A 73 -8.27 13.90 1.28
N GLU A 74 -8.45 15.17 0.93
CA GLU A 74 -7.51 16.00 0.17
C GLU A 74 -6.19 16.15 0.93
N ARG A 75 -6.26 16.25 2.27
CA ARG A 75 -5.08 16.34 3.13
C ARG A 75 -4.27 15.05 3.09
N VAL A 76 -4.94 13.91 3.16
CA VAL A 76 -4.28 12.60 3.05
C VAL A 76 -3.70 12.40 1.65
N GLN A 77 -4.42 12.78 0.59
CA GLN A 77 -3.90 12.72 -0.78
C GLN A 77 -2.65 13.57 -0.96
N ALA A 78 -2.65 14.80 -0.44
CA ALA A 78 -1.49 15.68 -0.50
C ALA A 78 -0.29 15.09 0.24
N LEU A 79 -0.50 14.43 1.38
CA LEU A 79 0.57 13.74 2.10
C LEU A 79 1.10 12.53 1.31
N VAL A 80 0.22 11.73 0.69
CA VAL A 80 0.66 10.62 -0.18
C VAL A 80 1.53 11.16 -1.33
N GLN A 81 1.11 12.24 -1.99
CA GLN A 81 1.87 12.86 -3.08
C GLN A 81 3.22 13.42 -2.58
N ALA A 82 3.24 14.12 -1.45
CA ALA A 82 4.46 14.67 -0.86
C ALA A 82 5.47 13.58 -0.43
N HIS A 83 4.98 12.39 -0.09
CA HIS A 83 5.80 11.22 0.26
C HIS A 83 5.97 10.22 -0.90
N THR A 84 5.59 10.61 -2.12
CA THR A 84 5.86 9.80 -3.31
C THR A 84 7.26 10.10 -3.83
N GLU A 85 8.13 9.10 -3.80
CA GLU A 85 9.45 9.15 -4.40
C GLU A 85 9.36 8.68 -5.85
N GLY A 86 9.93 9.46 -6.77
CA GLY A 86 10.04 9.09 -8.17
C GLY A 86 11.07 7.99 -8.45
N ARG A 87 11.24 7.67 -9.73
CA ARG A 87 12.32 6.79 -10.20
C ARG A 87 13.68 7.42 -9.93
N GLN A 88 14.65 6.61 -9.53
CA GLN A 88 16.02 7.09 -9.36
C GLN A 88 16.59 7.50 -10.72
N TRP A 89 17.06 8.75 -10.79
CA TRP A 89 17.50 9.41 -12.04
C TRP A 89 16.47 9.36 -13.18
N GLY A 90 15.18 9.22 -12.85
CA GLY A 90 14.09 9.11 -13.83
C GLY A 90 13.99 7.77 -14.56
N LEU A 91 14.98 6.87 -14.43
CA LEU A 91 15.05 5.62 -15.18
C LEU A 91 14.94 4.37 -14.30
N PHE A 92 15.54 4.38 -13.11
CA PHE A 92 15.68 3.17 -12.29
C PHE A 92 14.57 3.03 -11.26
N GLY A 93 14.02 1.82 -11.18
CA GLY A 93 12.97 1.45 -10.24
C GLY A 93 11.59 1.95 -10.62
N GLN A 94 10.69 1.97 -9.63
CA GLN A 94 9.31 2.42 -9.76
C GLN A 94 9.05 3.58 -8.80
N PRO A 95 8.07 4.45 -9.12
CA PRO A 95 7.53 5.38 -8.14
C PRO A 95 7.02 4.62 -6.92
N ARG A 96 7.29 5.14 -5.72
CA ARG A 96 7.01 4.44 -4.47
C ARG A 96 6.65 5.40 -3.34
N VAL A 97 5.95 4.90 -2.36
CA VAL A 97 5.54 5.61 -1.15
C VAL A 97 6.04 4.83 0.05
N ASN A 98 6.89 5.46 0.87
CA ASN A 98 7.36 4.84 2.10
C ASN A 98 6.30 5.00 3.20
N VAL A 99 5.69 3.87 3.59
CA VAL A 99 4.56 3.83 4.53
C VAL A 99 4.96 4.27 5.94
N VAL A 100 6.22 4.08 6.33
CA VAL A 100 6.70 4.46 7.67
C VAL A 100 6.73 5.98 7.80
N THR A 101 7.39 6.65 6.84
CA THR A 101 7.47 8.12 6.85
C THR A 101 6.09 8.76 6.63
N LEU A 102 5.25 8.16 5.79
CA LEU A 102 3.89 8.65 5.57
C LEU A 102 3.04 8.53 6.84
N ASN A 103 3.13 7.42 7.58
CA ASN A 103 2.39 7.25 8.83
C ASN A 103 2.83 8.27 9.90
N PHE A 104 4.13 8.56 10.02
CA PHE A 104 4.59 9.61 10.91
C PHE A 104 4.03 10.99 10.53
N ALA A 105 3.98 11.33 9.24
CA ALA A 105 3.39 12.59 8.79
C ALA A 105 1.89 12.65 9.04
N LEU A 106 1.16 11.55 8.82
CA LEU A 106 -0.26 11.44 9.14
C LEU A 106 -0.54 11.57 10.64
N ASP A 107 0.32 11.03 11.50
CA ASP A 107 0.19 11.16 12.96
C ASP A 107 0.37 12.62 13.40
N HIS A 108 1.33 13.34 12.83
CA HIS A 108 1.52 14.76 13.11
C HIS A 108 0.34 15.59 12.60
N ALA A 109 -0.19 15.28 11.41
CA ALA A 109 -1.33 15.98 10.85
C ALA A 109 -2.63 15.76 11.64
N ALA A 110 -2.85 14.57 12.21
CA ALA A 110 -4.04 14.26 13.00
C ALA A 110 -3.97 14.80 14.45
N LYS A 111 -2.77 15.07 14.97
CA LYS A 111 -2.56 15.67 16.30
C LYS A 111 -2.52 17.19 16.28
N ALA A 112 -2.39 17.82 15.11
CA ALA A 112 -2.43 19.27 14.98
C ALA A 112 -3.81 19.77 15.44
N PRO A 113 -3.86 20.81 16.30
CA PRO A 113 -5.10 21.34 16.86
C PRO A 113 -6.03 21.95 15.80
#